data_AF-A0A2S6B5X4-F1
#
_entry.id   AF-A0A2S6B5X4-F1
#
_cell.length_a   1.000
_cell.length_b   1.000
_cell.length_c   1.000
_cell.angle_alpha   90.00
_cell.angle_beta   90.00
_cell.angle_gamma   90.00
#
_symmetry.space_group_name_H-M   'P 1'
#
loop_
_entity.id
_entity.type
_entity.pdbx_description
1 polymer ?
#
loop_
_entity_poly.entity_id
_entity_poly.type
_entity_poly.pdbx_seq_one_letter_code
_entity_poly.pdbx_strand_id
1 'polypeptide(L)'
;MPLSLLLVGLTQNGFFFLLFLASLPLVVLYWIDLGRELRSTQSRGTFIHTLGILMGVPQALFGLACAGIGLSIVAWVLYNTFVEREPQYTGGLLTLGIGPVLTLFGAGWLRSAFRTPGASDGA
;
A
#
# COMPACT_ATOMS: atom_id res chain seq x y z
N MET A 1 13.13 -21.01 -16.55
CA MET A 1 14.48 -21.61 -16.46
C MET A 1 15.58 -20.56 -16.15
N PRO A 2 15.69 -19.39 -16.82
CA PRO A 2 16.70 -18.39 -16.43
C PRO A 2 16.35 -17.67 -15.12
N LEU A 3 15.06 -17.39 -14.90
CA LEU A 3 14.56 -16.68 -13.73
C LEU A 3 14.78 -17.46 -12.41
N SER A 4 14.68 -18.79 -12.47
CA SER A 4 14.93 -19.68 -11.33
C SER A 4 16.41 -19.76 -10.96
N LEU A 5 17.32 -19.75 -11.94
CA LEU A 5 18.77 -19.71 -11.67
C LEU A 5 19.21 -18.35 -11.12
N LEU A 6 18.60 -17.26 -11.61
CA LEU A 6 18.85 -15.91 -11.10
C LEU A 6 18.37 -15.77 -9.65
N LEU A 7 17.19 -16.31 -9.30
CA LEU A 7 16.69 -16.35 -7.93
C LEU A 7 17.57 -17.17 -6.98
N VAL A 8 18.12 -18.30 -7.43
CA VAL A 8 19.04 -19.14 -6.64
C VAL A 8 20.40 -18.45 -6.45
N GLY A 9 20.93 -17.80 -7.49
CA GLY A 9 22.17 -17.02 -7.40
C GLY A 9 22.05 -15.79 -6.50
N LEU A 10 20.86 -15.17 -6.46
CA LEU A 10 20.53 -14.08 -5.54
C LEU A 10 20.47 -14.53 -4.09
N THR A 11 19.88 -15.70 -3.82
CA THR A 11 19.69 -16.21 -2.45
C THR A 11 20.96 -16.79 -1.84
N GLN A 12 21.90 -17.30 -2.64
CA GLN A 12 23.19 -17.77 -2.13
C GLN A 12 24.16 -16.64 -1.73
N ASN A 13 23.99 -15.43 -2.29
CA ASN A 13 24.84 -14.29 -1.98
C ASN A 13 24.10 -13.31 -1.06
N GLY A 14 24.34 -13.43 0.25
CA GLY A 14 23.67 -12.59 1.26
C GLY A 14 23.75 -11.08 1.00
N PHE A 15 24.86 -10.59 0.45
CA PHE A 15 25.01 -9.18 0.07
C PHE A 15 24.10 -8.77 -1.11
N PHE A 16 24.02 -9.60 -2.15
CA PHE A 16 23.12 -9.35 -3.29
C PHE A 16 21.65 -9.44 -2.88
N PHE A 17 21.31 -10.40 -2.02
CA PHE A 17 19.96 -10.52 -1.48
C PHE A 17 19.57 -9.27 -0.66
N LEU A 18 20.46 -8.76 0.18
CA LEU A 18 20.22 -7.56 0.98
C LEU A 18 20.07 -6.31 0.10
N LEU A 19 20.93 -6.14 -0.91
CA LEU A 19 20.78 -5.04 -1.86
C LEU A 19 19.47 -5.13 -2.65
N PHE A 20 19.10 -6.33 -3.10
CA PHE A 20 17.83 -6.55 -3.78
C PHE A 20 16.64 -6.18 -2.87
N LEU A 21 16.63 -6.69 -1.64
CA LEU A 21 15.58 -6.41 -0.66
C LEU A 21 15.51 -4.92 -0.30
N ALA A 22 16.65 -4.24 -0.16
CA ALA A 22 16.71 -2.80 0.09
C ALA A 22 16.29 -1.96 -1.13
N SER A 23 16.51 -2.46 -2.35
CA SER A 23 16.11 -1.77 -3.58
C SER A 23 14.62 -1.94 -3.90
N LEU A 24 13.98 -3.00 -3.39
CA LEU A 24 12.57 -3.32 -3.65
C LEU A 24 11.62 -2.17 -3.25
N PRO A 25 11.72 -1.58 -2.04
CA PRO A 25 10.93 -0.39 -1.68
C PRO A 25 11.16 0.79 -2.63
N LEU A 26 12.40 1.03 -3.04
CA LEU A 26 12.75 2.13 -3.95
C LEU A 26 12.14 1.92 -5.34
N VAL A 27 12.20 0.69 -5.86
CA VAL A 27 11.58 0.34 -7.15
C VAL A 27 10.06 0.49 -7.09
N VAL A 28 9.44 0.07 -5.98
CA VAL A 28 7.99 0.24 -5.77
C VAL A 28 7.62 1.71 -5.71
N LEU A 29 8.39 2.53 -4.98
CA LEU A 29 8.17 3.98 -4.92
C LEU A 29 8.32 4.63 -6.30
N TYR A 30 9.39 4.30 -7.03
CA TYR A 30 9.62 4.79 -8.38
C TYR A 30 8.49 4.41 -9.33
N TRP A 31 7.97 3.18 -9.22
CA TRP A 31 6.84 2.71 -10.02
C TRP A 31 5.56 3.50 -9.73
N ILE A 32 5.30 3.81 -8.46
CA ILE A 32 4.16 4.63 -8.03
C ILE A 32 4.29 6.05 -8.57
N ASP A 33 5.47 6.66 -8.43
CA ASP A 33 5.73 8.02 -8.92
C ASP A 33 5.59 8.11 -10.44
N LEU A 34 6.13 7.13 -11.18
CA LEU A 34 5.97 7.03 -12.63
C LEU A 34 4.49 6.91 -13.03
N GLY A 35 3.72 6.07 -12.33
CA GLY A 35 2.28 5.93 -12.54
C GLY A 35 1.49 7.20 -12.19
N ARG A 36 1.98 8.01 -11.26
CA ARG A 36 1.38 9.30 -10.87
C ARG A 36 1.69 10.39 -11.90
N GLU A 37 2.92 10.42 -12.40
CA GLU A 37 3.37 11.34 -13.43
C GLU A 37 2.61 11.09 -14.75
N LEU A 38 2.50 9.83 -15.18
CA LEU A 38 1.70 9.41 -16.35
C LEU A 38 0.22 9.82 -16.27
N ARG A 39 -0.36 9.86 -15.06
CA ARG A 39 -1.74 10.31 -14.83
C ARG A 39 -1.88 11.83 -14.80
N SER A 40 -0.81 12.55 -14.50
CA SER A 40 -0.77 14.02 -14.46
C SER A 40 -0.61 14.64 -15.84
N THR A 41 0.01 13.92 -16.77
CA THR A 41 0.12 14.35 -18.16
C THR A 41 -1.25 14.25 -18.82
N GLN A 42 -1.85 15.39 -19.17
CA GLN A 42 -3.10 15.51 -19.90
C GLN A 42 -2.96 15.03 -21.36
N SER A 43 -2.61 13.76 -21.54
CA SER A 43 -2.47 13.17 -22.87
C SER A 43 -3.80 12.60 -23.34
N ARG A 44 -4.21 13.04 -24.54
CA ARG A 44 -5.48 12.73 -25.21
C ARG A 44 -5.67 11.24 -25.57
N GLY A 45 -4.72 10.37 -25.23
CA GLY A 45 -4.73 8.95 -25.59
C GLY A 45 -5.25 8.06 -24.46
N THR A 46 -6.39 7.38 -24.70
CA THR A 46 -6.99 6.38 -23.80
C THR A 46 -5.96 5.39 -23.24
N PHE A 47 -4.97 5.01 -24.05
CA PHE A 47 -3.91 4.05 -23.68
C PHE A 47 -3.03 4.51 -22.51
N ILE A 48 -2.68 5.79 -22.45
CA ILE A 48 -1.82 6.36 -21.38
C ILE A 48 -2.61 6.43 -20.07
N HIS A 49 -3.91 6.72 -20.15
CA HIS A 49 -4.80 6.71 -18.99
C HIS A 49 -4.97 5.30 -18.41
N THR A 50 -5.19 4.29 -19.26
CA THR A 50 -5.29 2.89 -18.80
C THR A 50 -3.99 2.39 -18.19
N LEU A 51 -2.83 2.76 -18.75
CA LEU A 51 -1.53 2.44 -18.18
C LEU A 51 -1.34 3.07 -16.80
N GLY A 52 -1.69 4.36 -16.66
CA GLY A 52 -1.64 5.06 -15.38
C GLY A 52 -2.52 4.44 -14.30
N ILE A 53 -3.71 3.94 -14.66
CA ILE A 53 -4.59 3.18 -13.75
C ILE A 53 -3.94 1.84 -13.38
N LEU A 54 -3.41 1.09 -14.36
CA LEU A 54 -2.76 -0.19 -14.11
C LEU A 54 -1.57 -0.05 -13.15
N MET A 55 -0.77 1.01 -13.32
CA MET A 55 0.34 1.32 -12.40
C MET A 55 -0.13 1.73 -11.00
N GLY A 56 -1.35 2.25 -10.87
CA GLY A 56 -1.98 2.55 -9.58
C GLY A 56 -2.60 1.33 -8.87
N VAL A 57 -2.77 0.18 -9.55
CA VAL A 57 -3.40 -1.02 -8.95
C VAL A 57 -2.61 -1.56 -7.75
N PRO A 58 -1.28 -1.78 -7.82
CA PRO A 58 -0.52 -2.24 -6.65
C PRO A 58 -0.60 -1.25 -5.48
N GLN A 59 -0.59 0.05 -5.79
CA GLN A 59 -0.73 1.13 -4.82
C GLN A 59 -2.10 1.06 -4.11
N ALA A 60 -3.18 0.86 -4.87
CA ALA A 60 -4.53 0.73 -4.34
C ALA A 60 -4.70 -0.53 -3.50
N LEU A 61 -4.21 -1.69 -3.98
CA LEU A 61 -4.28 -2.94 -3.22
C LEU A 61 -3.53 -2.85 -1.89
N PHE A 62 -2.36 -2.22 -1.87
CA PHE A 62 -1.60 -2.01 -0.64
C PHE A 62 -2.33 -1.07 0.34
N GLY A 63 -2.86 0.05 -0.16
CA GLY A 63 -3.65 0.97 0.65
C GLY A 63 -4.91 0.31 1.23
N LEU A 64 -5.61 -0.50 0.42
CA LEU A 64 -6.79 -1.25 0.84
C LEU A 64 -6.45 -2.30 1.90
N ALA A 65 -5.35 -3.03 1.73
CA ALA A 65 -4.89 -4.00 2.72
C ALA A 65 -4.54 -3.32 4.05
N CYS A 66 -3.81 -2.20 4.02
CA CYS A 66 -3.50 -1.41 5.22
C CYS A 66 -4.77 -0.91 5.91
N ALA A 67 -5.73 -0.38 5.14
CA ALA A 67 -6.99 0.11 5.67
C ALA A 67 -7.82 -1.01 6.30
N GLY A 68 -7.90 -2.17 5.62
CA GLY A 68 -8.61 -3.34 6.11
C GLY A 68 -8.01 -3.89 7.41
N ILE A 69 -6.69 -4.08 7.46
CA ILE A 69 -5.99 -4.56 8.65
C ILE A 69 -6.16 -3.57 9.81
N GLY A 70 -5.97 -2.28 9.56
CA GLY A 70 -6.18 -1.24 10.58
C GLY A 70 -7.60 -1.25 11.13
N LEU A 71 -8.60 -1.38 10.25
CA LEU A 71 -10.01 -1.44 10.64
C LEU A 71 -10.31 -2.72 11.44
N SER A 72 -9.75 -3.86 11.05
CA SER A 72 -9.88 -5.12 11.77
C SER A 72 -9.30 -5.03 13.19
N ILE A 73 -8.13 -4.40 13.36
CA ILE A 73 -7.54 -4.16 14.67
C ILE A 73 -8.46 -3.29 15.52
N VAL A 74 -8.92 -2.16 14.98
CA VAL A 74 -9.82 -1.25 15.68
C VAL A 74 -11.11 -1.95 16.10
N ALA A 75 -11.74 -2.68 15.18
CA ALA A 75 -12.97 -3.42 15.44
C ALA A 75 -12.77 -4.51 16.51
N TRP A 76 -11.66 -5.25 16.46
CA TRP A 76 -11.33 -6.28 17.44
C TRP A 76 -11.13 -5.70 18.84
N VAL A 77 -10.42 -4.58 18.96
CA VAL A 77 -10.22 -3.88 20.25
C VAL A 77 -11.53 -3.34 20.81
N LEU A 78 -12.37 -2.74 19.96
CA LEU A 78 -13.71 -2.25 20.35
C LEU A 78 -14.57 -3.41 20.84
N TYR A 79 -14.62 -4.51 20.10
CA TYR A 79 -15.38 -5.70 20.48
C TYR A 79 -14.92 -6.25 21.84
N ASN A 80 -13.60 -6.39 22.04
CA ASN A 80 -13.05 -6.88 23.31
C ASN A 80 -13.23 -5.95 24.50
N THR A 81 -13.41 -4.65 24.24
CA THR A 81 -13.60 -3.64 25.28
C THR A 81 -15.07 -3.53 25.71
N PHE A 82 -16.01 -3.69 24.77
CA PHE A 82 -17.44 -3.42 25.01
C PHE A 82 -18.33 -4.65 25.07
N VAL A 83 -17.92 -5.79 24.49
CA VAL A 83 -18.77 -6.99 24.39
C VAL A 83 -18.21 -8.12 25.25
N GLU A 84 -17.11 -8.74 24.83
CA GLU A 84 -16.54 -9.93 25.46
C GLU A 84 -15.02 -9.84 25.51
N ARG A 85 -14.44 -9.94 26.72
CA ARG A 85 -13.01 -9.81 26.91
C ARG A 85 -12.33 -11.16 26.73
N GLU A 86 -11.68 -11.37 25.60
CA GLU A 86 -10.87 -12.58 25.37
C GLU A 86 -9.65 -12.61 26.30
N PRO A 87 -9.20 -13.81 26.75
CA PRO A 87 -8.05 -13.96 27.65
C PRO A 87 -6.72 -13.43 27.05
N GLN A 88 -6.67 -13.27 25.73
CA GLN A 88 -5.53 -12.74 24.99
C GLN A 88 -5.48 -11.21 25.01
N TYR A 89 -6.60 -10.54 25.33
CA TYR A 89 -6.71 -9.09 25.38
C TYR A 89 -6.27 -8.54 26.73
N THR A 90 -4.98 -8.26 26.83
CA THR A 90 -4.31 -7.80 28.06
C THR A 90 -4.35 -6.28 28.27
N GLY A 91 -4.80 -5.50 27.28
CA GLY A 91 -4.78 -4.03 27.31
C GLY A 91 -6.16 -3.35 27.39
N GLY A 92 -6.16 -2.01 27.31
CA GLY A 92 -7.34 -1.13 27.19
C GLY A 92 -7.32 -0.35 25.87
N LEU A 93 -7.82 0.89 25.81
CA LEU A 93 -7.80 1.71 24.58
C LEU A 93 -6.38 1.97 24.00
N LEU A 94 -5.31 1.78 24.78
CA LEU A 94 -3.93 1.82 24.28
C LEU A 94 -3.61 0.67 23.30
N THR A 95 -4.36 -0.44 23.37
CA THR A 95 -4.24 -1.58 22.44
C THR A 95 -4.77 -1.26 21.04
N LEU A 96 -5.54 -0.17 20.90
CA LEU A 96 -5.91 0.39 19.60
C LEU A 96 -4.64 0.69 18.78
N GLY A 97 -3.54 1.05 19.46
CA GLY A 97 -2.18 1.05 18.93
C GLY A 97 -2.06 1.79 17.60
N ILE A 98 -1.45 1.13 16.62
CA ILE A 98 -1.28 1.66 15.26
C ILE A 98 -2.53 1.47 14.37
N GLY A 99 -3.59 0.82 14.86
CA GLY A 99 -4.80 0.51 14.10
C GLY A 99 -5.43 1.74 13.42
N PRO A 100 -5.78 2.81 14.16
CA PRO A 100 -6.36 4.02 13.57
C PRO A 100 -5.44 4.69 12.55
N VAL A 101 -4.13 4.71 12.84
CA VAL A 101 -3.12 5.30 11.96
C VAL A 101 -3.02 4.51 10.65
N LEU A 102 -2.99 3.17 10.72
CA LEU A 102 -3.03 2.27 9.56
C LEU A 102 -4.31 2.44 8.74
N THR A 103 -5.45 2.58 9.40
CA THR A 103 -6.73 2.80 8.71
C THR A 103 -6.73 4.12 7.94
N LEU A 104 -6.34 5.21 8.59
CA LEU A 104 -6.29 6.55 7.98
C LEU A 104 -5.25 6.61 6.86
N PHE A 105 -4.07 6.03 7.10
CA PHE A 105 -2.99 5.97 6.12
C PHE A 105 -3.40 5.14 4.90
N GLY A 106 -3.94 3.93 5.12
CA GLY A 106 -4.42 3.06 4.04
C GLY A 106 -5.51 3.72 3.22
N ALA A 107 -6.49 4.37 3.87
CA ALA A 107 -7.56 5.10 3.19
C ALA A 107 -7.03 6.31 2.39
N GLY A 108 -6.09 7.07 2.95
CA GLY A 108 -5.44 8.19 2.26
C GLY A 108 -4.65 7.73 1.04
N TRP A 109 -3.90 6.64 1.19
CA TRP A 109 -3.12 6.03 0.13
C TRP A 109 -3.99 5.46 -0.99
N LEU A 110 -5.09 4.77 -0.62
CA LEU A 110 -6.10 4.26 -1.56
C LEU A 110 -6.75 5.41 -2.34
N ARG A 111 -7.14 6.48 -1.66
CA ARG A 111 -7.72 7.67 -2.31
C ARG A 111 -6.74 8.32 -3.28
N SER A 112 -5.44 8.36 -2.94
CA SER A 112 -4.41 8.90 -3.82
C SER A 112 -4.22 8.05 -5.10
N ALA A 113 -4.48 6.75 -5.02
CA ALA A 113 -4.40 5.85 -6.17
C ALA A 113 -5.54 6.08 -7.18
N PHE A 114 -6.68 6.66 -6.78
CA PHE A 114 -7.83 6.94 -7.67
C PHE A 114 -8.02 8.43 -8.01
N ARG A 115 -7.28 9.34 -7.38
CA ARG A 115 -7.38 10.77 -7.68
C ARG A 115 -6.71 11.10 -9.02
N THR A 116 -7.49 11.48 -10.01
CA THR A 116 -7.01 12.13 -11.24
C THR A 116 -6.72 13.61 -10.95
N PRO A 117 -5.55 14.17 -11.32
CA PRO A 117 -5.16 15.55 -11.01
C PRO A 117 -6.02 16.67 -11.61
N GLY A 118 -7.10 16.38 -12.35
CA GLY A 118 -7.89 17.38 -13.09
C GLY A 118 -9.22 17.81 -12.47
N ALA A 119 -9.53 17.43 -11.22
CA ALA A 119 -10.82 17.71 -10.60
C ALA A 119 -10.86 18.92 -9.65
N SER A 120 -9.79 19.72 -9.57
CA SER A 120 -9.69 20.87 -8.64
C SER A 120 -9.41 22.23 -9.28
N ASP A 121 -9.51 22.36 -10.61
CA ASP A 121 -9.44 23.66 -11.29
C ASP A 121 -10.84 24.10 -11.76
N GLY A 122 -11.78 24.10 -10.81
CA GLY A 122 -13.09 24.73 -10.95
C GLY A 122 -13.26 25.72 -9.80
N ALA A 123 -12.46 26.78 -9.83
CA ALA A 123 -12.67 28.00 -9.04
C ALA A 123 -13.88 28.77 -9.59
#